data_AF-A0A1S3HVF8-F1
#
_entry.id   AF-A0A1S3HVF8-F1
#
_cell.length_a   1.000
_cell.length_b   1.000
_cell.length_c   1.000
_cell.angle_alpha   90.00
_cell.angle_beta   90.00
_cell.angle_gamma   90.00
#
_symmetry.space_group_name_H-M   'P 1'
#
loop_
_entity.id
_entity.type
_entity.pdbx_description
1 polymer ?
#
loop_
_entity_poly.entity_id
_entity_poly.type
_entity_poly.pdbx_seq_one_letter_code
_entity_poly.pdbx_strand_id
1 'polypeptide(L)'
;MCWSFWLLGVISAAFFTLQCSADNKHCPVTSDDAYVYTLTIPKSQELCKLQEQMESLLEQMNLLSEKVSNLQGEGGTSSVATCRKPLVSGANGISDSQITASTEYNTAHGPRLVRLNNTGTPWCARVMDSNQWIQFDFGRPQIITAIATGGRMNFPHWVKSYKIKYGNLTNALSQFQFISQDVVFTGNDDQTTVVINTLPHPITASYLRIYPVDYHAHICMRAEVFGC
;
A
#
# COMPACT_ATOMS: atom_id res chain seq x y z
N MET A 1 47.21 -5.18 -7.88
CA MET A 1 47.59 -6.57 -7.60
C MET A 1 46.32 -7.41 -7.61
N CYS A 2 46.11 -8.20 -8.66
CA CYS A 2 44.90 -8.99 -8.86
C CYS A 2 45.18 -10.42 -8.38
N TRP A 3 44.45 -10.86 -7.36
CA TRP A 3 44.56 -12.22 -6.85
C TRP A 3 43.63 -13.14 -7.64
N SER A 4 44.11 -14.32 -8.00
CA SER A 4 43.34 -15.38 -8.65
C SER A 4 42.72 -16.29 -7.59
N PHE A 5 41.43 -16.63 -7.69
CA PHE A 5 40.88 -17.81 -7.02
C PHE A 5 39.92 -18.56 -7.95
N TRP A 6 40.17 -19.87 -8.05
CA TRP A 6 39.33 -20.87 -8.71
C TRP A 6 38.07 -21.16 -7.88
N LEU A 7 36.93 -21.36 -8.55
CA LEU A 7 35.71 -21.86 -7.92
C LEU A 7 35.75 -23.39 -7.80
N LEU A 8 35.67 -23.91 -6.56
CA LEU A 8 35.11 -25.21 -6.27
C LEU A 8 34.22 -25.13 -5.02
N GLY A 9 32.94 -25.50 -5.18
CA GLY A 9 32.15 -26.24 -4.18
C GLY A 9 31.77 -25.59 -2.83
N VAL A 10 30.48 -25.19 -2.74
CA VAL A 10 29.52 -25.27 -1.61
C VAL A 10 29.79 -24.54 -0.27
N ILE A 11 28.74 -23.82 0.19
CA ILE A 11 28.44 -23.23 1.52
C ILE A 11 29.22 -21.98 1.92
N SER A 12 28.62 -20.81 1.68
CA SER A 12 28.32 -19.74 2.66
C SER A 12 27.94 -18.48 1.89
N ALA A 13 27.05 -17.66 2.46
CA ALA A 13 26.55 -16.44 1.87
C ALA A 13 27.70 -15.47 1.52
N ALA A 14 28.11 -15.46 0.25
CA ALA A 14 28.97 -14.43 -0.29
C ALA A 14 28.09 -13.33 -0.87
N PHE A 15 27.98 -12.21 -0.14
CA PHE A 15 27.50 -10.96 -0.70
C PHE A 15 28.45 -10.56 -1.83
N PHE A 16 27.98 -10.64 -3.08
CA PHE A 16 28.68 -10.05 -4.21
C PHE A 16 28.44 -8.54 -4.19
N THR A 17 29.42 -7.76 -3.75
CA THR A 17 29.44 -6.31 -4.01
C THR A 17 29.91 -6.08 -5.44
N LEU A 18 28.97 -5.76 -6.33
CA LEU A 18 29.24 -5.26 -7.67
C LEU A 18 29.67 -3.79 -7.58
N GLN A 19 30.97 -3.53 -7.58
CA GLN A 19 31.50 -2.18 -7.58
C GLN A 19 31.53 -1.62 -9.01
N CYS A 20 30.85 -0.49 -9.26
CA CYS A 20 30.98 0.24 -10.53
C CYS A 20 32.40 0.82 -10.63
N SER A 21 33.14 0.45 -11.68
CA SER A 21 34.42 1.09 -12.01
C SER A 21 34.21 2.03 -13.18
N ALA A 22 34.41 3.33 -12.95
CA ALA A 22 34.32 4.38 -13.96
C ALA A 22 35.64 4.60 -14.73
N ASP A 23 36.63 3.73 -14.55
CA ASP A 23 37.94 3.90 -15.18
C ASP A 23 38.02 3.14 -16.49
N ASN A 24 37.82 3.87 -17.59
CA ASN A 24 38.03 3.42 -18.96
C ASN A 24 39.54 3.31 -19.28
N LYS A 25 40.31 2.59 -18.45
CA LYS A 25 41.76 2.45 -18.60
C LYS A 25 42.08 1.23 -19.45
N HIS A 26 42.53 1.51 -20.68
CA HIS A 26 43.18 0.55 -21.57
C HIS A 26 44.37 -0.12 -20.85
N CYS A 27 44.39 -1.44 -20.79
CA CYS A 27 45.59 -2.21 -20.50
C CYS A 27 46.26 -2.59 -21.83
N PRO A 28 47.55 -2.28 -22.06
CA PRO A 28 48.27 -2.83 -23.19
C PRO A 28 48.77 -4.24 -22.84
N VAL A 29 48.74 -5.16 -23.81
CA VAL A 29 49.47 -6.42 -23.74
C VAL A 29 50.38 -6.51 -24.95
N THR A 30 51.66 -6.78 -24.71
CA THR A 30 52.62 -7.15 -25.74
C THR A 30 52.57 -8.64 -26.04
N SER A 31 52.67 -8.92 -27.35
CA SER A 31 53.16 -10.09 -28.08
C SER A 31 52.43 -11.44 -28.02
N ASP A 32 51.99 -11.78 -29.23
CA ASP A 32 52.07 -13.06 -29.94
C ASP A 32 50.95 -14.09 -29.75
N ASP A 33 50.19 -14.21 -30.85
CA ASP A 33 49.43 -15.36 -31.36
C ASP A 33 48.41 -16.03 -30.43
N ALA A 34 47.21 -15.46 -30.37
CA ALA A 34 45.94 -16.14 -30.67
C ALA A 34 44.77 -15.18 -30.47
N TYR A 35 43.80 -15.20 -31.36
CA TYR A 35 42.58 -14.40 -31.32
C TYR A 35 41.87 -14.48 -29.96
N VAL A 36 41.93 -13.41 -29.16
CA VAL A 36 41.08 -13.22 -27.99
C VAL A 36 40.05 -12.15 -28.32
N TYR A 37 38.79 -12.57 -28.51
CA TYR A 37 37.67 -11.65 -28.58
C TYR A 37 37.28 -11.24 -27.15
N THR A 38 37.66 -10.04 -26.73
CA THR A 38 37.12 -9.42 -25.52
C THR A 38 35.82 -8.69 -25.84
N LEU A 39 34.69 -9.25 -25.41
CA LEU A 39 33.40 -8.55 -25.42
C LEU A 39 33.26 -7.76 -24.11
N THR A 40 33.56 -6.47 -24.17
CA THR A 40 33.27 -5.54 -23.06
C THR A 40 31.89 -4.94 -23.34
N ILE A 41 30.87 -5.33 -22.57
CA ILE A 41 29.60 -4.59 -22.53
C ILE A 41 29.78 -3.49 -21.48
N PRO A 42 29.95 -2.21 -21.86
CA PRO A 42 29.92 -1.13 -20.89
C PRO A 42 28.53 -1.11 -20.26
N LYS A 43 28.42 -1.31 -18.94
CA LYS A 43 27.24 -0.83 -18.22
C LYS A 43 27.14 0.65 -18.55
N SER A 44 26.02 1.08 -19.12
CA SER A 44 25.82 2.49 -19.48
C SER A 44 26.09 3.36 -18.25
N GLN A 45 26.72 4.52 -18.45
CA GLN A 45 26.99 5.48 -17.39
C GLN A 45 25.70 5.81 -16.59
N GLU A 46 24.56 5.76 -17.26
CA GLU A 46 23.23 5.91 -16.66
C GLU A 46 22.84 4.77 -15.70
N LEU A 47 23.23 3.52 -15.97
CA LEU A 47 22.98 2.40 -15.06
C LEU A 47 23.83 2.49 -13.78
N CYS A 48 25.08 2.98 -13.86
CA CYS A 48 25.87 3.21 -12.65
C CYS A 48 25.33 4.39 -11.83
N LYS A 49 24.89 5.49 -12.48
CA LYS A 49 24.21 6.60 -11.79
C LYS A 49 22.93 6.12 -11.08
N LEU A 50 22.14 5.27 -11.73
CA LEU A 50 20.93 4.69 -11.13
C LEU A 50 21.26 3.78 -9.93
N GLN A 51 22.35 3.02 -10.00
CA GLN A 51 22.79 2.16 -8.90
C GLN A 51 23.25 3.00 -7.69
N GLU A 52 24.03 4.05 -7.91
CA GLU A 52 24.45 4.99 -6.86
C GLU A 52 23.24 5.71 -6.22
N GLN A 53 22.27 6.13 -7.04
CA GLN A 53 21.03 6.71 -6.54
C GLN A 53 20.24 5.72 -5.67
N MET A 54 20.16 4.45 -6.08
CA MET A 54 19.49 3.40 -5.33
C MET A 54 20.19 3.11 -4.00
N GLU A 55 21.51 3.05 -3.98
CA GLU A 55 22.30 2.84 -2.74
C GLU A 55 22.15 4.02 -1.78
N SER A 56 22.15 5.25 -2.29
CA SER A 56 21.89 6.46 -1.49
C SER A 56 20.47 6.46 -0.88
N LEU A 57 19.47 6.06 -1.65
CA LEU A 57 18.10 5.92 -1.15
C LEU A 57 17.98 4.85 -0.06
N LEU A 58 18.70 3.73 -0.22
CA LEU A 58 18.72 2.64 0.77
C LEU A 58 19.31 3.12 2.10
N GLU A 59 20.38 3.91 2.05
CA GLU A 59 21.00 4.49 3.25
C GLU A 59 20.07 5.50 3.93
N GLN A 60 19.38 6.35 3.16
CA GLN A 60 18.36 7.25 3.70
C GLN A 60 17.22 6.50 4.37
N MET A 61 16.76 5.38 3.80
CA MET A 61 15.73 4.53 4.41
C MET A 61 16.19 3.90 5.74
N ASN A 62 17.43 3.41 5.80
CA ASN A 62 18.00 2.82 7.02
C ASN A 62 18.15 3.87 8.14
N LEU A 63 18.63 5.07 7.80
CA LEU A 63 18.70 6.19 8.75
C LEU A 63 17.31 6.61 9.25
N LEU A 64 16.31 6.59 8.37
CA LEU A 64 14.92 6.88 8.75
C LEU A 64 14.38 5.80 9.70
N SER A 65 14.69 4.53 9.43
CA SER A 65 14.31 3.40 10.28
C SER A 65 14.92 3.51 11.68
N GLU A 66 16.20 3.89 11.78
CA GLU A 66 16.88 4.07 13.06
C GLU A 66 16.35 5.30 13.84
N LYS A 67 16.01 6.39 13.14
CA LYS A 67 15.30 7.53 13.75
C LYS A 67 13.93 7.11 14.27
N VAL A 68 13.21 6.25 13.56
CA VAL A 68 11.91 5.73 14.01
C VAL A 68 12.07 4.84 15.26
N SER A 69 13.10 4.00 15.34
CA SER A 69 13.35 3.19 16.55
C SER A 69 13.71 4.04 17.76
N ASN A 70 14.48 5.12 17.57
CA ASN A 70 14.89 6.01 18.66
C ASN A 70 13.75 6.93 19.16
N LEU A 71 12.69 7.11 18.37
CA LEU A 71 11.46 7.77 18.82
C LEU A 71 10.56 6.88 19.68
N GLN A 72 10.88 5.58 19.83
CA GLN A 72 10.12 4.65 20.68
C GLN A 72 10.66 4.56 22.12
N GLY A 73 11.70 5.33 22.47
CA GLY A 73 12.27 5.40 23.81
C GLY A 73 11.84 6.67 24.55
N GLU A 74 10.77 6.57 25.34
CA GLU A 74 10.41 7.36 26.55
C GLU A 74 8.90 7.68 26.59
N GLY A 75 8.17 6.95 27.44
CA GLY A 75 6.83 7.35 27.87
C GLY A 75 5.81 6.20 27.95
N GLY A 76 5.54 5.74 29.18
CA GLY A 76 4.25 5.19 29.64
C GLY A 76 3.61 4.06 28.83
N THR A 77 3.39 2.92 29.48
CA THR A 77 2.50 1.85 28.99
C THR A 77 1.05 2.35 28.89
N SER A 78 0.72 3.10 27.83
CA SER A 78 -0.61 3.36 27.24
C SER A 78 -0.49 4.56 26.28
N SER A 79 -0.50 4.34 24.96
CA SER A 79 -1.11 5.23 23.93
C SER A 79 -0.60 5.04 22.50
N VAL A 80 0.57 4.43 22.25
CA VAL A 80 1.07 4.29 20.85
C VAL A 80 0.63 2.97 20.19
N ALA A 81 0.24 1.97 20.96
CA ALA A 81 -0.51 0.81 20.47
C ALA A 81 -2.02 1.09 20.31
N THR A 82 -2.47 2.34 20.51
CA THR A 82 -3.87 2.64 20.87
C THR A 82 -4.72 3.22 19.73
N CYS A 83 -4.11 3.69 18.63
CA CYS A 83 -4.82 4.28 17.49
C CYS A 83 -5.00 3.34 16.28
N ARG A 84 -5.44 2.11 16.56
CA ARG A 84 -5.76 1.10 15.54
C ARG A 84 -7.00 0.28 15.92
N LYS A 85 -8.01 0.96 16.47
CA LYS A 85 -9.28 0.35 16.85
C LYS A 85 -10.25 0.38 15.66
N PRO A 86 -11.10 -0.65 15.49
CA PRO A 86 -12.14 -0.63 14.46
C PRO A 86 -13.15 0.48 14.75
N LEU A 87 -13.37 1.36 13.78
CA LEU A 87 -14.29 2.50 13.87
C LEU A 87 -15.67 2.19 13.28
N VAL A 88 -15.78 1.18 12.40
CA VAL A 88 -17.05 0.79 11.81
C VAL A 88 -17.71 -0.29 12.68
N SER A 89 -17.06 -1.43 12.90
CA SER A 89 -17.65 -2.56 13.65
C SER A 89 -17.14 -2.70 15.09
N GLY A 90 -16.40 -1.73 15.61
CA GLY A 90 -15.91 -1.75 16.99
C GLY A 90 -16.98 -1.53 18.05
N ALA A 91 -16.57 -1.59 19.32
CA ALA A 91 -17.47 -1.37 20.47
C ALA A 91 -18.18 -0.01 20.46
N ASN A 92 -17.52 1.02 19.92
CA ASN A 92 -18.10 2.35 19.67
C ASN A 92 -18.26 2.59 18.16
N GLY A 93 -18.56 1.54 17.41
CA GLY A 93 -18.74 1.57 15.97
C GLY A 93 -19.95 2.40 15.56
N ILE A 94 -19.96 2.83 14.31
CA ILE A 94 -21.07 3.62 13.74
C ILE A 94 -22.32 2.76 13.54
N SER A 95 -23.49 3.38 13.59
CA SER A 95 -24.79 2.75 13.28
C SER A 95 -24.98 2.51 11.77
N ASP A 96 -25.94 1.67 11.41
CA ASP A 96 -26.22 1.37 9.99
C ASP A 96 -26.69 2.59 9.19
N SER A 97 -27.41 3.52 9.82
CA SER A 97 -27.82 4.80 9.19
C SER A 97 -26.65 5.72 8.87
N GLN A 98 -25.50 5.51 9.51
CA GLN A 98 -24.26 6.26 9.26
C GLN A 98 -23.43 5.67 8.11
N ILE A 99 -23.89 4.58 7.48
CA ILE A 99 -23.25 3.96 6.33
C ILE A 99 -24.14 4.17 5.11
N THR A 100 -23.65 4.94 4.14
CA THR A 100 -24.40 5.25 2.91
C THR A 100 -23.56 4.93 1.68
N ALA A 101 -24.20 4.71 0.53
CA ALA A 101 -23.52 4.43 -0.72
C ALA A 101 -24.12 5.24 -1.87
N SER A 102 -23.38 5.33 -2.98
CA SER A 102 -23.89 5.86 -4.25
C SER A 102 -25.11 5.09 -4.75
N THR A 103 -25.01 3.76 -4.75
CA THR A 103 -26.06 2.83 -5.16
C THR A 103 -25.93 1.51 -4.39
N GLU A 104 -27.02 0.74 -4.36
CA GLU A 104 -27.04 -0.63 -3.85
C GLU A 104 -27.72 -1.56 -4.86
N TYR A 105 -27.15 -2.74 -5.09
CA TYR A 105 -27.70 -3.72 -6.03
C TYR A 105 -29.14 -4.10 -5.65
N ASN A 106 -29.37 -4.34 -4.36
CA ASN A 106 -30.67 -4.46 -3.73
C ASN A 106 -30.50 -4.33 -2.19
N THR A 107 -31.59 -4.45 -1.44
CA THR A 107 -31.58 -4.35 0.03
C THR A 107 -30.73 -5.42 0.73
N ALA A 108 -30.51 -6.58 0.09
CA ALA A 108 -29.62 -7.65 0.56
C ALA A 108 -28.14 -7.39 0.23
N HIS A 109 -27.83 -6.29 -0.45
CA HIS A 109 -26.48 -5.81 -0.77
C HIS A 109 -26.32 -4.33 -0.42
N GLY A 110 -27.08 -3.86 0.58
CA GLY A 110 -27.10 -2.47 1.00
C GLY A 110 -25.82 -2.05 1.74
N PRO A 111 -25.63 -0.73 1.95
CA PRO A 111 -24.40 -0.15 2.49
C PRO A 111 -24.02 -0.70 3.88
N ARG A 112 -25.01 -0.92 4.76
CA ARG A 112 -24.80 -1.51 6.11
C ARG A 112 -24.05 -2.84 6.11
N LEU A 113 -24.13 -3.59 5.02
CA LEU A 113 -23.51 -4.90 4.86
C LEU A 113 -22.04 -4.84 4.47
N VAL A 114 -21.48 -3.63 4.29
CA VAL A 114 -20.05 -3.43 4.03
C VAL A 114 -19.17 -3.85 5.22
N ARG A 115 -19.70 -3.99 6.43
CA ARG A 115 -18.89 -4.31 7.62
C ARG A 115 -17.98 -5.53 7.40
N LEU A 116 -16.69 -5.42 7.75
CA LEU A 116 -15.71 -6.48 7.50
C LEU A 116 -16.04 -7.82 8.16
N ASN A 117 -16.59 -7.76 9.37
CA ASN A 117 -17.03 -8.91 10.15
C ASN A 117 -18.34 -9.53 9.67
N ASN A 118 -18.99 -8.97 8.65
CA ASN A 118 -20.18 -9.55 8.05
C ASN A 118 -19.80 -10.82 7.27
N THR A 119 -20.37 -11.95 7.68
CA THR A 119 -20.21 -13.27 7.05
C THR A 119 -21.23 -13.54 5.94
N GLY A 120 -22.23 -12.67 5.79
CA GLY A 120 -23.26 -12.76 4.77
C GLY A 120 -22.85 -12.09 3.44
N THR A 121 -23.83 -11.49 2.77
CA THR A 121 -23.61 -10.71 1.55
C THR A 121 -22.98 -9.36 1.88
N PRO A 122 -22.00 -8.88 1.09
CA PRO A 122 -21.42 -7.56 1.29
C PRO A 122 -22.26 -6.45 0.63
N TRP A 123 -21.87 -5.19 0.84
CA TRP A 123 -22.34 -4.12 -0.05
C TRP A 123 -21.89 -4.40 -1.48
N CYS A 124 -22.81 -4.24 -2.42
CA CYS A 124 -22.51 -4.26 -3.85
C CYS A 124 -23.23 -3.09 -4.53
N ALA A 125 -22.53 -2.36 -5.39
CA ALA A 125 -23.11 -1.25 -6.14
C ALA A 125 -24.09 -1.76 -7.20
N ARG A 126 -25.14 -1.00 -7.52
CA ARG A 126 -26.08 -1.37 -8.59
C ARG A 126 -25.49 -1.17 -9.97
N VAL A 127 -24.74 -0.08 -10.12
CA VAL A 127 -24.14 0.35 -11.39
C VAL A 127 -22.64 0.13 -11.30
N MET A 128 -22.06 -0.43 -12.36
CA MET A 128 -20.64 -0.77 -12.42
C MET A 128 -19.85 0.33 -13.16
N ASP A 129 -19.75 1.50 -12.54
CA ASP A 129 -19.00 2.65 -13.07
C ASP A 129 -17.99 3.21 -12.06
N SER A 130 -17.20 4.20 -12.49
CA SER A 130 -16.19 4.87 -11.65
C SER A 130 -16.77 5.90 -10.66
N ASN A 131 -18.09 6.09 -10.64
CA ASN A 131 -18.77 7.07 -9.78
C ASN A 131 -19.33 6.43 -8.50
N GLN A 132 -19.08 5.13 -8.30
CA GLN A 132 -19.55 4.43 -7.12
C GLN A 132 -18.71 4.77 -5.89
N TRP A 133 -19.37 4.79 -4.73
CA TRP A 133 -18.72 5.01 -3.45
C TRP A 133 -19.52 4.42 -2.30
N ILE A 134 -18.82 4.13 -1.21
CA ILE A 134 -19.37 3.82 0.11
C ILE A 134 -18.81 4.85 1.11
N GLN A 135 -19.67 5.36 1.98
CA GLN A 135 -19.38 6.43 2.94
C GLN A 135 -19.61 5.94 4.37
N PHE A 136 -18.72 6.37 5.25
CA PHE A 136 -18.83 6.23 6.69
C PHE A 136 -18.95 7.63 7.31
N ASP A 137 -20.01 7.84 8.08
CA ASP A 137 -20.21 9.03 8.91
C ASP A 137 -19.90 8.68 10.37
N PHE A 138 -18.80 9.20 10.90
CA PHE A 138 -18.40 8.93 12.28
C PHE A 138 -19.15 9.81 13.30
N GLY A 139 -19.92 10.81 12.85
CA GLY A 139 -20.65 11.78 13.69
C GLY A 139 -19.76 12.77 14.44
N ARG A 140 -18.47 12.46 14.59
CA ARG A 140 -17.43 13.28 15.20
C ARG A 140 -16.10 13.06 14.47
N PRO A 141 -15.15 14.00 14.56
CA PRO A 141 -13.81 13.79 14.03
C PRO A 141 -13.16 12.55 14.67
N GLN A 142 -12.59 11.68 13.83
CA GLN A 142 -11.78 10.53 14.22
C GLN A 142 -10.42 10.63 13.53
N ILE A 143 -9.37 10.19 14.21
CA ILE A 143 -8.06 9.92 13.63
C ILE A 143 -8.12 8.58 12.93
N ILE A 144 -7.92 8.58 11.62
CA ILE A 144 -7.96 7.38 10.77
C ILE A 144 -6.54 7.03 10.36
N THR A 145 -6.17 5.76 10.52
CA THR A 145 -4.80 5.27 10.32
C THR A 145 -4.70 4.15 9.29
N ALA A 146 -5.75 3.36 9.10
CA ALA A 146 -5.76 2.28 8.11
C ALA A 146 -7.16 1.92 7.64
N ILE A 147 -7.25 1.23 6.51
CA ILE A 147 -8.47 0.60 6.00
C ILE A 147 -8.18 -0.86 5.72
N ALA A 148 -9.09 -1.75 6.13
CA ALA A 148 -9.10 -3.12 5.65
C ALA A 148 -10.24 -3.31 4.66
N THR A 149 -10.02 -4.10 3.61
CA THR A 149 -11.03 -4.47 2.61
C THR A 149 -11.10 -5.98 2.41
N GLY A 150 -12.29 -6.46 2.05
CA GLY A 150 -12.55 -7.87 1.72
C GLY A 150 -13.50 -7.97 0.54
N GLY A 151 -13.44 -9.08 -0.20
CA GLY A 151 -14.38 -9.39 -1.28
C GLY A 151 -15.69 -10.05 -0.81
N ARG A 152 -16.48 -10.54 -1.77
CA ARG A 152 -17.71 -11.29 -1.54
C ARG A 152 -17.45 -12.79 -1.35
N MET A 153 -17.54 -13.33 -0.15
CA MET A 153 -17.09 -14.71 0.13
C MET A 153 -17.68 -15.81 -0.78
N ASN A 154 -18.92 -15.66 -1.26
CA ASN A 154 -19.63 -16.70 -2.02
C ASN A 154 -19.59 -16.55 -3.55
N PHE A 155 -19.06 -15.45 -4.09
CA PHE A 155 -18.95 -15.22 -5.53
C PHE A 155 -17.64 -14.48 -5.83
N PRO A 156 -17.07 -14.64 -7.03
CA PRO A 156 -15.80 -14.02 -7.38
C PRO A 156 -15.97 -12.52 -7.69
N HIS A 157 -16.49 -11.74 -6.74
CA HIS A 157 -16.73 -10.30 -6.86
C HIS A 157 -15.93 -9.58 -5.77
N TRP A 158 -15.06 -8.65 -6.18
CA TRP A 158 -14.25 -7.87 -5.25
C TRP A 158 -13.72 -6.58 -5.91
N VAL A 159 -13.37 -5.61 -5.07
CA VAL A 159 -12.69 -4.39 -5.49
C VAL A 159 -11.18 -4.64 -5.48
N LYS A 160 -10.52 -4.44 -6.63
CA LYS A 160 -9.08 -4.62 -6.83
C LYS A 160 -8.26 -3.41 -6.44
N SER A 161 -8.81 -2.21 -6.62
CA SER A 161 -8.15 -0.97 -6.22
C SER A 161 -9.17 0.11 -5.92
N TYR A 162 -8.78 1.08 -5.08
CA TYR A 162 -9.68 2.14 -4.66
C TYR A 162 -8.93 3.43 -4.29
N LYS A 163 -9.64 4.55 -4.34
CA LYS A 163 -9.21 5.85 -3.78
C LYS A 163 -10.06 6.19 -2.56
N ILE A 164 -9.52 7.05 -1.70
CA ILE A 164 -10.21 7.50 -0.49
C ILE A 164 -10.34 9.01 -0.52
N LYS A 165 -11.54 9.51 -0.22
CA LYS A 165 -11.75 10.90 0.17
C LYS A 165 -12.22 11.02 1.61
N TYR A 166 -11.92 12.14 2.25
CA TYR A 166 -12.34 12.42 3.62
C TYR A 166 -12.73 13.89 3.81
N GLY A 167 -13.47 14.18 4.88
CA GLY A 167 -13.95 15.52 5.20
C GLY A 167 -14.59 15.62 6.58
N ASN A 168 -15.01 16.83 6.98
CA ASN A 168 -15.46 17.13 8.35
C ASN A 168 -16.91 17.63 8.47
N LEU A 169 -17.66 17.80 7.38
CA LEU A 169 -18.95 18.51 7.39
C LEU A 169 -20.08 17.74 6.70
N THR A 170 -21.29 17.90 7.27
CA THR A 170 -22.57 17.30 6.85
C THR A 170 -23.12 17.85 5.53
N ASN A 171 -22.72 19.05 5.09
CA ASN A 171 -23.31 19.74 3.94
C ASN A 171 -22.28 20.44 3.05
N ALA A 172 -21.51 19.68 2.28
CA ALA A 172 -21.19 20.01 0.88
C ALA A 172 -20.37 18.90 0.20
N LEU A 173 -20.80 18.46 -0.97
CA LEU A 173 -20.03 17.60 -1.89
C LEU A 173 -18.66 18.20 -2.27
N SER A 174 -18.43 19.49 -1.99
CA SER A 174 -17.23 20.26 -2.35
C SER A 174 -16.11 20.26 -1.30
N GLN A 175 -16.24 19.55 -0.18
CA GLN A 175 -15.20 19.53 0.88
C GLN A 175 -14.49 18.18 1.07
N PHE A 176 -14.84 17.17 0.27
CA PHE A 176 -14.12 15.90 0.27
C PHE A 176 -12.81 16.04 -0.48
N GLN A 177 -11.69 15.94 0.24
CA GLN A 177 -10.36 15.89 -0.35
C GLN A 177 -9.86 14.46 -0.43
N PHE A 178 -9.07 14.14 -1.46
CA PHE A 178 -8.39 12.86 -1.52
C PHE A 178 -7.31 12.78 -0.44
N ILE A 179 -7.10 11.59 0.13
CA ILE A 179 -5.95 11.34 1.04
C ILE A 179 -4.63 11.70 0.36
N SER A 180 -4.52 11.34 -0.91
CA SER A 180 -3.50 11.85 -1.82
C SER A 180 -4.06 11.75 -3.24
N GLN A 181 -3.76 12.72 -4.10
CA GLN A 181 -4.27 12.72 -5.48
C GLN A 181 -3.70 11.54 -6.29
N ASP A 182 -2.46 11.17 -5.99
CA ASP A 182 -1.67 10.18 -6.73
C ASP A 182 -1.73 8.78 -6.13
N VAL A 183 -2.32 8.62 -4.93
CA VAL A 183 -2.40 7.31 -4.27
C VAL A 183 -3.66 6.58 -4.69
N VAL A 184 -3.45 5.42 -5.31
CA VAL A 184 -4.45 4.36 -5.49
C VAL A 184 -4.05 3.22 -4.56
N PHE A 185 -4.98 2.83 -3.68
CA PHE A 185 -4.76 1.71 -2.77
C PHE A 185 -5.03 0.41 -3.50
N THR A 186 -4.12 -0.55 -3.35
CA THR A 186 -4.34 -1.92 -3.83
C THR A 186 -5.29 -2.61 -2.87
N GLY A 187 -6.43 -3.08 -3.39
CA GLY A 187 -7.46 -3.78 -2.64
C GLY A 187 -7.24 -5.29 -2.69
N ASN A 188 -8.28 -6.03 -3.04
CA ASN A 188 -8.31 -7.49 -2.97
C ASN A 188 -7.95 -8.13 -4.33
N ASP A 189 -7.34 -9.31 -4.29
CA ASP A 189 -7.14 -10.17 -5.48
C ASP A 189 -8.01 -11.42 -5.45
N ASP A 190 -8.77 -11.61 -4.37
CA ASP A 190 -9.70 -12.71 -4.21
C ASP A 190 -10.92 -12.29 -3.36
N GLN A 191 -11.85 -13.23 -3.20
CA GLN A 191 -13.14 -12.99 -2.57
C GLN A 191 -13.14 -13.12 -1.03
N THR A 192 -12.06 -13.64 -0.44
CA THR A 192 -11.99 -14.05 0.97
C THR A 192 -10.94 -13.32 1.81
N THR A 193 -9.75 -13.09 1.26
CA THR A 193 -8.59 -12.52 1.93
C THR A 193 -8.87 -11.07 2.31
N VAL A 194 -8.54 -10.72 3.55
CA VAL A 194 -8.60 -9.34 4.03
C VAL A 194 -7.27 -8.66 3.72
N VAL A 195 -7.34 -7.53 3.03
CA VAL A 195 -6.17 -6.69 2.73
C VAL A 195 -6.24 -5.45 3.59
N ILE A 196 -5.16 -5.12 4.30
CA ILE A 196 -5.07 -3.95 5.16
C ILE A 196 -4.08 -2.96 4.56
N ASN A 197 -4.56 -1.74 4.29
CA ASN A 197 -3.75 -0.63 3.82
C ASN A 197 -3.63 0.42 4.93
N THR A 198 -2.41 0.63 5.41
CA THR A 198 -2.08 1.76 6.29
C THR A 198 -2.01 3.04 5.46
N LEU A 199 -2.60 4.12 5.97
CA LEU A 199 -2.55 5.42 5.31
C LEU A 199 -1.12 5.98 5.38
N PRO A 200 -0.64 6.71 4.35
CA PRO A 200 0.70 7.31 4.37
C PRO A 200 0.92 8.21 5.59
N HIS A 201 -0.13 8.94 5.98
CA HIS A 201 -0.19 9.73 7.20
C HIS A 201 -1.59 9.58 7.85
N PRO A 202 -1.69 9.59 9.18
CA PRO A 202 -2.98 9.66 9.86
C PRO A 202 -3.76 10.91 9.44
N ILE A 203 -5.07 10.78 9.28
CA ILE A 203 -5.97 11.89 8.93
C ILE A 203 -7.01 12.09 10.02
N THR A 204 -7.47 13.33 10.23
CA THR A 204 -8.59 13.62 11.11
C THR A 204 -9.83 13.93 10.27
N ALA A 205 -10.87 13.11 10.39
CA ALA A 205 -12.07 13.20 9.56
C ALA A 205 -13.35 12.79 10.31
N SER A 206 -14.46 13.46 10.03
CA SER A 206 -15.81 13.00 10.43
C SER A 206 -16.47 12.12 9.36
N TYR A 207 -16.01 12.21 8.11
CA TYR A 207 -16.50 11.44 6.98
C TYR A 207 -15.35 10.79 6.23
N LEU A 208 -15.55 9.54 5.80
CA LEU A 208 -14.65 8.84 4.89
C LEU A 208 -15.45 8.20 3.75
N ARG A 209 -15.00 8.37 2.51
CA ARG A 209 -15.55 7.72 1.32
C ARG A 209 -14.50 6.88 0.63
N ILE A 210 -14.85 5.63 0.35
CA ILE A 210 -14.06 4.74 -0.51
C ILE A 210 -14.67 4.75 -1.91
N TYR A 211 -13.85 5.01 -2.92
CA TYR A 211 -14.19 5.02 -4.33
C TYR A 211 -13.50 3.85 -5.04
N PRO A 212 -14.21 2.77 -5.39
CA PRO A 212 -13.66 1.71 -6.23
C PRO A 212 -13.12 2.26 -7.55
N VAL A 213 -11.93 1.83 -7.95
CA VAL A 213 -11.27 2.21 -9.20
C VAL A 213 -11.26 1.04 -10.17
N ASP A 214 -10.85 -0.14 -9.70
CA ASP A 214 -10.87 -1.39 -10.46
C ASP A 214 -11.50 -2.51 -9.63
N TYR A 215 -12.10 -3.50 -10.29
CA TYR A 215 -12.84 -4.58 -9.65
C TYR A 215 -12.84 -5.84 -10.52
N HIS A 216 -13.05 -6.99 -9.89
CA HIS A 216 -13.27 -8.26 -10.56
C HIS A 216 -14.77 -8.55 -10.63
N ALA A 217 -15.30 -8.72 -11.85
CA ALA A 217 -16.68 -9.07 -12.20
C ALA A 217 -17.79 -8.11 -11.72
N HIS A 218 -17.77 -7.66 -10.47
CA HIS A 218 -18.74 -6.73 -9.90
C HIS A 218 -18.15 -5.94 -8.74
N ILE A 219 -18.59 -4.70 -8.57
CA ILE A 219 -18.23 -3.88 -7.41
C ILE A 219 -18.96 -4.43 -6.19
N CYS A 220 -18.24 -5.19 -5.38
CA CYS A 220 -18.67 -5.69 -4.08
C CYS A 220 -17.51 -5.55 -3.11
N MET A 221 -17.77 -5.07 -1.90
CA MET A 221 -16.72 -4.95 -0.89
C MET A 221 -17.25 -5.05 0.53
N ARG A 222 -16.39 -5.61 1.38
CA ARG A 222 -16.41 -5.43 2.81
C ARG A 222 -15.28 -4.47 3.20
N ALA A 223 -15.45 -3.71 4.26
CA ALA A 223 -14.47 -2.77 4.76
C ALA A 223 -14.55 -2.58 6.29
N GLU A 224 -13.41 -2.23 6.86
CA GLU A 224 -13.27 -1.71 8.21
C GLU A 224 -12.32 -0.52 8.17
N VAL A 225 -12.61 0.49 8.97
CA VAL A 225 -11.77 1.69 9.12
C VAL A 225 -11.13 1.63 10.49
N PHE A 226 -9.82 1.81 10.57
CA PHE A 226 -9.07 1.77 11.83
C PHE A 226 -8.60 3.14 12.25
N GLY A 227 -8.62 3.37 13.56
CA GLY A 227 -8.25 4.65 14.13
C GLY A 227 -8.43 4.76 15.64
N CYS A 228 -8.64 6.00 16.08
CA CYS A 228 -9.05 6.43 17.41
C CYS A 228 -9.70 7.82 17.29
#